data_AF-A0A2G8JPA6-F1
#
_entry.id   AF-A0A2G8JPA6-F1
#
_cell.length_a   1.000
_cell.length_b   1.000
_cell.length_c   1.000
_cell.angle_alpha   90.00
_cell.angle_beta   90.00
_cell.angle_gamma   90.00
#
_symmetry.space_group_name_H-M   'P 1'
#
loop_
_entity.id
_entity.type
_entity.pdbx_description
1 polymer ?
#
loop_
_entity_poly.entity_id
_entity_poly.type
_entity_poly.pdbx_seq_one_letter_code
_entity_poly.pdbx_strand_id
1 'polypeptide(L)'
;MPPVRRRGATSKNPPIFSHEFVIQNHADIVSCLAMLILVGLMFQYNVTQMCQLKEIHRKRKIFKQFISSGMAILMPCSRLDKFYFITQIAYWLHSFPELYFQKIKREEMDDRIKFAAFYLAFIVSAYVVNLTRLAILCLVLHYLAEMTFHLARILYFSDYLDISKPCFKLWFVFFLAARACIVILTVHTVWFGLGRLPNQEFDLAAGNFNTAFFRIVILAAVCLFQGWVLFDFLTFQIKRQKEQSANHTITTKKSKGLHSTPTSPKKRRQRRKKAKLSTMTHHKMAA
;
A
#
# COMPACT_ATOMS: atom_id res chain seq x y z
N MET A 1 2.58 4.59 -5.22
CA MET A 1 3.58 3.61 -4.68
C MET A 1 4.39 3.00 -5.84
N PRO A 2 5.71 2.80 -5.71
CA PRO A 2 6.57 2.31 -6.79
C PRO A 2 6.29 0.83 -7.14
N PRO A 3 6.47 0.41 -8.40
CA PRO A 3 6.39 -0.99 -8.78
C PRO A 3 7.40 -1.86 -8.01
N VAL A 4 6.94 -2.97 -7.43
CA VAL A 4 7.84 -4.00 -6.88
C VAL A 4 8.54 -4.69 -8.04
N ARG A 5 9.73 -4.20 -8.40
CA ARG A 5 10.55 -4.76 -9.48
C ARG A 5 11.84 -5.32 -8.89
N ARG A 6 12.08 -6.63 -9.09
CA ARG A 6 13.35 -7.29 -8.71
C ARG A 6 14.47 -6.60 -9.50
N ARG A 7 15.48 -6.04 -8.81
CA ARG A 7 16.73 -5.63 -9.47
C ARG A 7 17.44 -6.91 -9.96
N GLY A 8 18.17 -6.80 -11.07
CA GLY A 8 18.67 -7.91 -11.89
C GLY A 8 19.29 -9.09 -11.13
N ALA A 9 19.10 -10.28 -11.70
CA ALA A 9 19.43 -11.58 -11.12
C ALA A 9 20.94 -11.85 -11.00
N THR A 10 21.35 -12.34 -9.83
CA THR A 10 22.48 -13.28 -9.67
C THR A 10 21.94 -14.51 -8.94
N SER A 11 22.26 -15.70 -9.45
CA SER A 11 21.47 -16.93 -9.36
C SER A 11 21.52 -17.71 -8.03
N LYS A 12 21.68 -17.04 -6.89
CA LYS A 12 21.36 -17.60 -5.57
C LYS A 12 20.86 -16.44 -4.72
N ASN A 13 19.59 -16.49 -4.28
CA ASN A 13 19.11 -15.51 -3.30
C ASN A 13 20.02 -15.63 -2.08
N PRO A 14 20.59 -14.51 -1.60
CA PRO A 14 21.47 -14.57 -0.45
C PRO A 14 20.62 -15.08 0.74
N PRO A 15 21.16 -15.95 1.61
CA PRO A 15 20.39 -16.54 2.69
C PRO A 15 19.72 -15.45 3.53
N ILE A 16 18.52 -15.77 4.03
CA ILE A 16 17.72 -14.86 4.87
C ILE A 16 18.59 -14.46 6.06
N PHE A 17 18.73 -13.16 6.32
CA PHE A 17 19.65 -12.54 7.30
C PHE A 17 21.14 -12.47 6.95
N SER A 18 21.54 -12.79 5.72
CA SER A 18 22.87 -12.40 5.26
C SER A 18 23.03 -10.87 5.27
N HIS A 19 24.27 -10.40 5.47
CA HIS A 19 24.60 -8.99 5.45
C HIS A 19 24.12 -8.30 4.14
N GLU A 20 24.26 -8.98 3.01
CA GLU A 20 23.76 -8.53 1.70
C GLU A 20 22.23 -8.41 1.65
N PHE A 21 21.50 -9.36 2.24
CA PHE A 21 20.04 -9.30 2.32
C PHE A 21 19.57 -8.12 3.17
N VAL A 22 20.22 -7.91 4.33
CA VAL A 22 19.88 -6.79 5.22
C VAL A 22 20.18 -5.46 4.54
N ILE A 23 21.32 -5.32 3.86
CA ILE A 23 21.66 -4.10 3.12
C ILE A 23 20.66 -3.85 1.98
N GLN A 24 20.22 -4.88 1.26
CA GLN A 24 19.28 -4.69 0.15
C GLN A 24 17.86 -4.33 0.61
N ASN A 25 17.45 -4.82 1.79
CA ASN A 25 16.10 -4.64 2.33
C ASN A 25 16.06 -3.70 3.54
N HIS A 26 17.15 -3.00 3.88
CA HIS A 26 17.23 -2.18 5.10
C HIS A 26 16.09 -1.16 5.19
N ALA A 27 15.78 -0.47 4.09
CA ALA A 27 14.71 0.52 4.05
C ALA A 27 13.35 -0.10 4.39
N ASP A 28 13.09 -1.33 3.93
CA ASP A 28 11.88 -2.09 4.25
C ASP A 28 11.82 -2.53 5.71
N ILE A 29 12.92 -3.08 6.21
CA ILE A 29 13.03 -3.57 7.59
C ILE A 29 12.91 -2.41 8.57
N VAL A 30 13.66 -1.33 8.34
CA VAL A 30 13.64 -0.11 9.16
C VAL A 30 12.26 0.53 9.11
N SER A 31 11.61 0.60 7.94
CA SER A 31 10.24 1.13 7.82
C SER A 31 9.22 0.26 8.58
N CYS A 32 9.30 -1.07 8.48
CA CYS A 32 8.47 -1.98 9.29
C CYS A 32 8.68 -1.77 10.79
N LEU A 33 9.93 -1.70 11.26
CA LEU A 33 10.25 -1.48 12.67
C LEU A 33 9.76 -0.11 13.14
N ALA A 34 9.97 0.94 12.34
CA ALA A 34 9.49 2.28 12.62
C ALA A 34 7.96 2.28 12.75
N MET A 35 7.23 1.69 11.80
CA MET A 35 5.77 1.60 11.87
C MET A 35 5.29 0.81 13.09
N LEU A 36 5.96 -0.29 13.46
CA LEU A 36 5.64 -1.04 14.67
C LEU A 36 5.83 -0.20 15.93
N ILE A 37 6.90 0.61 16.00
CA ILE A 37 7.13 1.55 17.10
C ILE A 37 6.04 2.63 17.11
N LEU A 38 5.73 3.24 15.97
CA LEU A 38 4.73 4.30 15.87
C LEU A 38 3.31 3.79 16.22
N VAL A 39 2.96 2.59 15.80
CA VAL A 39 1.71 1.91 16.20
C VAL A 39 1.77 1.47 17.66
N GLY A 40 2.92 1.00 18.15
CA GLY A 40 3.12 0.57 19.54
C GLY A 40 3.01 1.70 20.56
N LEU A 41 3.50 2.91 20.21
CA LEU A 41 3.30 4.13 20.99
C LEU A 41 1.79 4.44 21.18
N MET A 42 0.93 3.96 20.29
CA MET A 42 -0.53 4.07 20.41
C MET A 42 -1.13 2.99 21.30
N PHE A 43 -0.51 1.82 21.41
CA PHE A 43 -0.98 0.78 22.31
C PHE A 43 -0.73 1.15 23.78
N GLN A 44 0.40 1.82 24.07
CA GLN A 44 0.63 2.44 25.37
C GLN A 44 -0.44 3.50 25.69
N TYR A 45 -0.83 4.29 24.69
CA TYR A 45 -1.97 5.21 24.81
C TYR A 45 -3.28 4.45 25.16
N ASN A 46 -3.56 3.32 24.51
CA ASN A 46 -4.77 2.53 24.76
C ASN A 46 -4.80 1.86 26.15
N VAL A 47 -3.67 1.36 26.67
CA VAL A 47 -3.61 0.71 28.00
C VAL A 47 -3.90 1.71 29.12
N THR A 48 -3.40 2.94 29.03
CA THR A 48 -3.71 4.01 29.99
C THR A 48 -5.20 4.37 29.97
N GLN A 49 -5.84 4.34 28.79
CA GLN A 49 -7.27 4.66 28.62
C GLN A 49 -8.22 3.53 29.06
N MET A 50 -7.83 2.26 28.86
CA MET A 50 -8.59 1.09 29.33
C MET A 50 -8.69 1.02 30.86
N CYS A 51 -7.74 1.63 31.59
CA CYS A 51 -7.80 1.75 33.03
C CYS A 51 -8.89 2.74 33.51
N GLN A 52 -9.23 3.75 32.71
CA GLN A 52 -10.26 4.76 32.99
C GLN A 52 -11.65 4.36 32.46
N LEU A 53 -11.70 3.57 31.38
CA LEU A 53 -12.94 3.12 30.72
C LEU A 53 -13.69 1.98 31.44
N LYS A 54 -13.06 1.30 32.41
CA LYS A 54 -13.69 0.21 33.17
C LYS A 54 -14.96 0.63 33.92
N GLU A 55 -15.18 1.93 34.11
CA GLU A 55 -16.34 2.46 34.85
C GLU A 55 -17.60 2.67 33.97
N ILE A 56 -17.47 2.72 32.64
CA ILE A 56 -18.57 3.08 31.71
C ILE A 56 -19.14 1.85 30.94
N HIS A 57 -18.49 0.69 31.02
CA HIS A 57 -18.61 -0.39 30.02
C HIS A 57 -19.76 -1.40 30.18
N ARG A 58 -20.89 -1.08 30.83
CA ARG A 58 -21.92 -2.12 31.11
C ARG A 58 -22.89 -2.44 29.97
N LYS A 59 -23.14 -1.59 28.96
CA LYS A 59 -24.11 -1.92 27.87
C LYS A 59 -23.88 -1.17 26.56
N ARG A 60 -23.32 -1.80 25.50
CA ARG A 60 -23.72 -1.56 24.08
C ARG A 60 -22.97 -2.42 23.03
N LYS A 61 -23.69 -2.75 21.94
CA LYS A 61 -23.32 -3.62 20.80
C LYS A 61 -22.12 -3.13 19.97
N ILE A 62 -21.35 -4.12 19.52
CA ILE A 62 -20.12 -4.18 18.70
C ILE A 62 -19.85 -3.04 17.69
N PHE A 63 -20.83 -2.48 16.97
CA PHE A 63 -20.57 -1.40 16.00
C PHE A 63 -20.40 -0.01 16.66
N LYS A 64 -21.07 0.22 17.79
CA LYS A 64 -20.80 1.40 18.64
C LYS A 64 -19.46 1.26 19.36
N GLN A 65 -18.91 0.05 19.52
CA GLN A 65 -17.60 -0.17 20.16
C GLN A 65 -16.47 0.42 19.32
N PHE A 66 -16.45 0.28 17.98
CA PHE A 66 -15.34 0.82 17.18
C PHE A 66 -15.35 2.36 17.16
N ILE A 67 -16.53 2.97 16.99
CA ILE A 67 -16.71 4.44 17.01
C ILE A 67 -16.55 5.01 18.44
N SER A 68 -17.10 4.35 19.46
CA SER A 68 -17.01 4.79 20.86
C SER A 68 -15.64 4.51 21.48
N SER A 69 -14.88 3.51 21.02
CA SER A 69 -13.47 3.35 21.40
C SER A 69 -12.64 4.45 20.74
N GLY A 70 -12.92 4.79 19.47
CA GLY A 70 -12.37 5.96 18.77
C GLY A 70 -12.70 7.31 19.44
N MET A 71 -13.85 7.40 20.11
CA MET A 71 -14.33 8.62 20.78
C MET A 71 -14.01 8.65 22.29
N ALA A 72 -13.76 7.52 22.94
CA ALA A 72 -13.22 7.46 24.30
C ALA A 72 -11.70 7.71 24.33
N ILE A 73 -11.05 7.66 23.16
CA ILE A 73 -9.74 8.26 22.85
C ILE A 73 -9.79 9.82 22.88
N LEU A 74 -10.88 10.44 23.38
CA LEU A 74 -10.98 11.90 23.61
C LEU A 74 -10.49 12.36 25.00
N MET A 75 -9.95 11.48 25.86
CA MET A 75 -9.38 11.90 27.16
C MET A 75 -7.87 12.19 27.04
N PRO A 76 -7.35 13.32 27.56
CA PRO A 76 -6.00 13.80 27.23
C PRO A 76 -4.89 13.05 27.98
N CYS A 77 -3.97 12.42 27.24
CA CYS A 77 -2.60 12.23 27.70
C CYS A 77 -1.71 13.24 26.95
N SER A 78 -1.77 14.49 27.39
CA SER A 78 -1.24 15.66 26.67
C SER A 78 0.25 15.62 26.33
N ARG A 79 1.04 14.74 26.98
CA ARG A 79 2.50 14.63 26.77
C ARG A 79 2.87 13.63 25.67
N LEU A 80 2.17 12.50 25.59
CA LEU A 80 2.44 11.46 24.58
C LEU A 80 1.99 11.89 23.19
N ASP A 81 0.88 12.64 23.10
CA ASP A 81 0.39 13.16 21.82
C ASP A 81 1.44 14.08 21.16
N LYS A 82 2.03 14.99 21.95
CA LYS A 82 3.09 15.89 21.45
C LYS A 82 4.33 15.12 20.98
N PHE A 83 4.77 14.13 21.76
CA PHE A 83 5.89 13.27 21.38
C PHE A 83 5.61 12.47 20.11
N TYR A 84 4.38 11.95 19.96
CA TYR A 84 3.96 11.27 18.75
C TYR A 84 4.08 12.18 17.53
N PHE A 85 3.52 13.39 17.58
CA PHE A 85 3.61 14.34 16.46
C PHE A 85 5.04 14.76 16.13
N ILE A 86 5.90 14.97 17.14
CA ILE A 86 7.33 15.26 16.92
C ILE A 86 7.99 14.08 16.19
N THR A 87 7.72 12.85 16.63
CA THR A 87 8.26 11.64 15.99
C THR A 87 7.74 11.47 14.57
N GLN A 88 6.46 11.76 14.32
CA GLN A 88 5.86 11.74 12.99
C GLN A 88 6.53 12.74 12.04
N ILE A 89 6.68 14.00 12.48
CA ILE A 89 7.35 15.04 11.70
C ILE A 89 8.80 14.65 11.41
N ALA A 90 9.52 14.15 12.42
CA ALA A 90 10.90 13.69 12.25
C ALA A 90 11.02 12.53 11.25
N TYR A 91 10.09 11.56 11.29
CA TYR A 91 10.04 10.44 10.34
C TYR A 91 9.86 10.92 8.89
N TRP A 92 8.86 11.77 8.65
CA TRP A 92 8.61 12.30 7.30
C TRP A 92 9.70 13.25 6.81
N LEU A 93 10.33 14.03 7.71
CA LEU A 93 11.50 14.84 7.38
C LEU A 93 12.72 13.98 7.04
N HIS A 94 12.94 12.89 7.78
CA HIS A 94 14.03 11.95 7.50
C HIS A 94 13.89 11.29 6.12
N SER A 95 12.66 11.13 5.62
CA SER A 95 12.42 10.57 4.30
C SER A 95 13.06 11.40 3.18
N PHE A 96 13.21 12.73 3.30
CA PHE A 96 13.80 13.54 2.22
C PHE A 96 15.31 13.28 2.02
N PRO A 97 16.16 13.34 3.07
CA PRO A 97 17.56 12.91 2.96
C PRO A 97 17.69 11.45 2.53
N GLU A 98 16.83 10.55 3.04
CA GLU A 98 16.87 9.14 2.67
C GLU A 98 16.66 8.93 1.16
N LEU A 99 15.67 9.61 0.57
CA LEU A 99 15.42 9.55 -0.87
C LEU A 99 16.62 10.03 -1.70
N TYR A 100 17.35 11.03 -1.21
CA TYR A 100 18.56 11.55 -1.84
C TYR A 100 19.71 10.53 -1.79
N PHE A 101 19.96 9.92 -0.62
CA PHE A 101 21.04 8.96 -0.44
C PHE A 101 20.80 7.62 -1.14
N GLN A 102 19.54 7.22 -1.31
CA GLN A 102 19.17 6.00 -2.04
C GLN A 102 19.39 6.08 -3.56
N LYS A 103 19.80 7.26 -4.09
CA LYS A 103 20.05 7.50 -5.53
C LYS A 103 18.94 6.95 -6.41
N ILE A 104 17.69 7.17 -5.98
CA ILE A 104 16.51 6.71 -6.71
C ILE A 104 16.45 7.44 -8.06
N LYS A 105 15.91 6.77 -9.08
CA LYS A 105 15.70 7.38 -10.38
C LYS A 105 14.83 8.63 -10.26
N ARG A 106 15.18 9.68 -11.00
CA ARG A 106 14.46 10.98 -10.96
C ARG A 106 12.96 10.82 -11.20
N GLU A 107 12.58 9.94 -12.13
CA GLU A 107 11.19 9.62 -12.46
C GLU A 107 10.35 9.07 -11.29
N GLU A 108 10.95 8.37 -10.33
CA GLU A 108 10.26 7.86 -9.13
C GLU A 108 10.43 8.77 -7.91
N MET A 109 11.33 9.75 -7.99
CA MET A 109 11.68 10.63 -6.89
C MET A 109 10.59 11.68 -6.66
N ASP A 110 10.08 12.28 -7.73
CA ASP A 110 9.07 13.34 -7.65
C ASP A 110 7.79 12.86 -6.96
N ASP A 111 7.32 11.66 -7.28
CA ASP A 111 6.10 11.12 -6.70
C ASP A 111 6.25 10.79 -5.21
N ARG A 112 7.44 10.36 -4.79
CA ARG A 112 7.75 10.11 -3.37
C ARG A 112 7.86 11.40 -2.58
N ILE A 113 8.48 12.43 -3.17
CA ILE A 113 8.58 13.77 -2.57
C ILE A 113 7.19 14.37 -2.40
N LYS A 114 6.33 14.33 -3.43
CA LYS A 114 4.95 14.83 -3.34
C LYS A 114 4.19 14.13 -2.22
N PHE A 115 4.28 12.81 -2.15
CA PHE A 115 3.63 12.03 -1.10
C PHE A 115 4.13 12.46 0.28
N ALA A 116 5.45 12.46 0.52
CA ALA A 116 6.02 12.89 1.80
C ALA A 116 5.64 14.32 2.19
N ALA A 117 5.63 15.24 1.23
CA ALA A 117 5.23 16.63 1.44
C ALA A 117 3.75 16.75 1.84
N PHE A 118 2.83 16.03 1.17
CA PHE A 118 1.43 16.02 1.56
C PHE A 118 1.22 15.47 2.97
N TYR A 119 1.84 14.34 3.31
CA TYR A 119 1.72 13.77 4.66
C TYR A 119 2.23 14.73 5.73
N LEU A 120 3.39 15.34 5.51
CA LEU A 120 3.94 16.35 6.42
C LEU A 120 2.98 17.54 6.58
N ALA A 121 2.42 18.04 5.47
CA ALA A 121 1.45 19.13 5.50
C ALA A 121 0.17 18.77 6.27
N PHE A 122 -0.37 17.57 6.08
CA PHE A 122 -1.55 17.09 6.82
C PHE A 122 -1.27 16.93 8.32
N ILE A 123 -0.10 16.40 8.70
CA ILE A 123 0.30 16.22 10.10
C ILE A 123 0.43 17.58 10.80
N VAL A 124 1.15 18.52 10.17
CA VAL A 124 1.34 19.87 10.73
C VAL A 124 0.01 20.61 10.81
N SER A 125 -0.80 20.57 9.75
CA SER A 125 -2.11 21.25 9.72
C SER A 125 -3.06 20.69 10.78
N ALA A 126 -3.10 19.37 10.97
CA ALA A 126 -3.93 18.76 11.99
C ALA A 126 -3.48 19.12 13.42
N TYR A 127 -2.18 19.34 13.64
CA TYR A 127 -1.66 19.83 14.90
C TYR A 127 -2.08 21.29 15.15
N VAL A 128 -1.93 22.16 14.15
CA VAL A 128 -2.29 23.59 14.25
C VAL A 128 -3.80 23.78 14.49
N VAL A 129 -4.64 22.98 13.83
CA VAL A 129 -6.11 23.08 13.94
C VAL A 129 -6.65 22.29 15.16
N ASN A 130 -5.78 21.79 16.04
CA ASN A 130 -6.13 21.01 17.23
C ASN A 130 -6.96 19.73 16.95
N LEU A 131 -6.86 19.18 15.73
CA LEU A 131 -7.47 17.89 15.34
C LEU A 131 -6.51 16.72 15.54
N THR A 132 -5.66 16.81 16.56
CA THR A 132 -4.57 15.87 16.84
C THR A 132 -5.05 14.43 16.98
N ARG A 133 -6.17 14.22 17.65
CA ARG A 133 -6.75 12.88 17.90
C ARG A 133 -7.27 12.22 16.63
N LEU A 134 -7.97 13.00 15.78
CA LEU A 134 -8.44 12.49 14.50
C LEU A 134 -7.24 12.12 13.61
N ALA A 135 -6.24 12.99 13.53
CA ALA A 135 -5.03 12.72 12.75
C ALA A 135 -4.30 11.47 13.25
N ILE A 136 -4.15 11.30 14.56
CA ILE A 136 -3.58 10.10 15.16
C ILE A 136 -4.32 8.84 14.69
N LEU A 137 -5.65 8.80 14.80
CA LEU A 137 -6.46 7.64 14.38
C LEU A 137 -6.28 7.36 12.89
N CYS A 138 -6.30 8.40 12.05
CA CYS A 138 -6.10 8.26 10.61
C CYS A 138 -4.69 7.75 10.26
N LEU A 139 -3.65 8.24 10.94
CA LEU A 139 -2.25 7.81 10.73
C LEU A 139 -2.05 6.36 11.16
N VAL A 140 -2.66 5.92 12.26
CA VAL A 140 -2.59 4.52 12.68
C VAL A 140 -3.22 3.59 11.64
N LEU A 141 -4.42 3.90 11.17
CA LEU A 141 -5.07 3.10 10.12
C LEU A 141 -4.23 3.06 8.84
N HIS A 142 -3.62 4.18 8.49
CA HIS A 142 -2.71 4.29 7.36
C HIS A 142 -1.48 3.39 7.54
N TYR A 143 -0.77 3.49 8.66
CA TYR A 143 0.44 2.70 8.92
C TYR A 143 0.14 1.21 9.10
N LEU A 144 -1.01 0.83 9.66
CA LEU A 144 -1.44 -0.58 9.71
C LEU A 144 -1.55 -1.16 8.30
N ALA A 145 -2.16 -0.42 7.36
CA ALA A 145 -2.24 -0.86 5.96
C ALA A 145 -0.85 -0.91 5.30
N GLU A 146 0.03 0.05 5.56
CA GLU A 146 1.40 0.06 5.00
C GLU A 146 2.27 -1.06 5.53
N MET A 147 2.19 -1.39 6.82
CA MET A 147 2.95 -2.51 7.39
C MET A 147 2.65 -3.83 6.67
N THR A 148 1.38 -4.09 6.32
CA THR A 148 1.03 -5.31 5.59
C THR A 148 1.63 -5.35 4.18
N PHE A 149 1.85 -4.18 3.54
CA PHE A 149 2.57 -4.09 2.27
C PHE A 149 4.05 -4.40 2.43
N HIS A 150 4.71 -3.74 3.39
CA HIS A 150 6.14 -3.93 3.65
C HIS A 150 6.44 -5.38 4.02
N LEU A 151 5.59 -6.01 4.85
CA LEU A 151 5.69 -7.42 5.18
C LEU A 151 5.55 -8.32 3.93
N ALA A 152 4.56 -8.06 3.08
CA ALA A 152 4.37 -8.80 1.83
C ALA A 152 5.58 -8.65 0.88
N ARG A 153 6.21 -7.46 0.88
CA ARG A 153 7.40 -7.13 0.09
C ARG A 153 8.67 -7.81 0.61
N ILE A 154 8.86 -7.86 1.93
CA ILE A 154 9.97 -8.63 2.53
C ILE A 154 9.83 -10.12 2.17
N LEU A 155 8.63 -10.69 2.32
CA LEU A 155 8.37 -12.08 1.93
C LEU A 155 8.63 -12.34 0.44
N TYR A 156 8.34 -11.36 -0.42
CA TYR A 156 8.62 -11.44 -1.86
C TYR A 156 10.12 -11.54 -2.13
N PHE A 157 10.94 -10.72 -1.46
CA PHE A 157 12.39 -10.70 -1.64
C PHE A 157 13.10 -11.88 -0.97
N SER A 158 12.51 -12.46 0.07
CA SER A 158 12.96 -13.70 0.70
C SER A 158 12.61 -14.98 -0.09
N ASP A 159 12.10 -14.86 -1.32
CA ASP A 159 11.71 -15.96 -2.21
C ASP A 159 10.55 -16.84 -1.71
N TYR A 160 9.83 -16.42 -0.65
CA TYR A 160 8.59 -17.06 -0.17
C TYR A 160 7.38 -16.63 -1.01
N LEU A 161 7.43 -16.93 -2.31
CA LEU A 161 6.45 -16.46 -3.30
C LEU A 161 5.04 -17.01 -3.04
N ASP A 162 4.93 -18.20 -2.44
CA ASP A 162 3.64 -18.85 -2.13
C ASP A 162 2.87 -18.10 -1.04
N ILE A 163 3.58 -17.48 -0.11
CA ILE A 163 3.00 -16.67 0.98
C ILE A 163 2.90 -15.20 0.56
N SER A 164 3.89 -14.68 -0.18
CA SER A 164 3.91 -13.28 -0.61
C SER A 164 2.73 -12.91 -1.51
N LYS A 165 2.35 -13.77 -2.47
CA LYS A 165 1.21 -13.53 -3.37
C LYS A 165 -0.13 -13.34 -2.64
N PRO A 166 -0.57 -14.24 -1.74
CA PRO A 166 -1.76 -14.02 -0.94
C PRO A 166 -1.62 -12.82 0.00
N CYS A 167 -0.44 -12.56 0.57
CA CYS A 167 -0.22 -11.35 1.38
C CYS A 167 -0.45 -10.05 0.58
N PHE A 168 -0.02 -9.97 -0.68
CA PHE A 168 -0.31 -8.80 -1.54
C PHE A 168 -1.81 -8.67 -1.85
N LYS A 169 -2.55 -9.77 -1.98
CA LYS A 169 -4.02 -9.73 -2.14
C LYS A 169 -4.70 -9.26 -0.85
N LEU A 170 -4.24 -9.75 0.30
CA LEU A 170 -4.74 -9.35 1.60
C LEU A 170 -4.46 -7.87 1.86
N TRP A 171 -3.25 -7.40 1.54
CA TRP A 171 -2.90 -5.99 1.59
C TRP A 171 -3.84 -5.12 0.74
N PHE A 172 -4.20 -5.54 -0.48
CA PHE A 172 -5.15 -4.79 -1.31
C PHE A 172 -6.48 -4.54 -0.58
N VAL A 173 -7.02 -5.59 0.07
CA VAL A 173 -8.27 -5.50 0.83
C VAL A 173 -8.09 -4.56 2.02
N PHE A 174 -7.02 -4.71 2.80
CA PHE A 174 -6.73 -3.83 3.93
C PHE A 174 -6.50 -2.38 3.51
N PHE A 175 -5.80 -2.16 2.41
CA PHE A 175 -5.57 -0.84 1.86
C PHE A 175 -6.90 -0.15 1.56
N LEU A 176 -7.79 -0.79 0.80
CA LEU A 176 -9.09 -0.20 0.45
C LEU A 176 -9.95 0.04 1.70
N ALA A 177 -9.98 -0.92 2.63
CA ALA A 177 -10.69 -0.77 3.89
C ALA A 177 -10.16 0.40 4.72
N ALA A 178 -8.83 0.56 4.82
CA ALA A 178 -8.21 1.66 5.53
C ALA A 178 -8.57 3.02 4.91
N ARG A 179 -8.60 3.13 3.57
CA ARG A 179 -9.03 4.37 2.88
C ARG A 179 -10.47 4.72 3.19
N ALA A 180 -11.38 3.73 3.13
CA ALA A 180 -12.77 3.94 3.49
C ALA A 180 -12.91 4.36 4.96
N CYS A 181 -12.22 3.69 5.88
CA CYS A 181 -12.23 4.02 7.31
C CYS A 181 -11.73 5.44 7.58
N ILE A 182 -10.67 5.90 6.93
CA ILE A 182 -10.14 7.27 7.10
C ILE A 182 -11.18 8.31 6.66
N VAL A 183 -11.81 8.12 5.49
CA VAL A 183 -12.84 9.04 4.99
C VAL A 183 -14.05 9.04 5.92
N ILE A 184 -14.54 7.86 6.32
CA ILE A 184 -15.69 7.70 7.21
C ILE A 184 -15.41 8.39 8.55
N LEU A 185 -14.27 8.12 9.18
CA LEU A 185 -13.90 8.74 10.46
C LEU A 185 -13.81 10.25 10.34
N THR A 186 -13.22 10.77 9.28
CA THR A 186 -13.10 12.21 9.07
C THR A 186 -14.46 12.88 8.93
N VAL A 187 -15.35 12.33 8.10
CA VAL A 187 -16.73 12.81 7.95
C VAL A 187 -17.46 12.75 9.29
N HIS A 188 -17.35 11.63 10.01
CA HIS A 188 -18.05 11.44 11.27
C HIS A 188 -17.57 12.39 12.36
N THR A 189 -16.27 12.62 12.47
CA THR A 189 -15.70 13.49 13.49
C THR A 189 -15.92 14.96 13.15
N VAL A 190 -15.66 15.38 11.92
CA VAL A 190 -15.68 16.80 11.52
C VAL A 190 -17.10 17.30 11.25
N TRP A 191 -17.89 16.53 10.49
CA TRP A 191 -19.25 16.96 10.13
C TRP A 191 -20.23 16.69 11.27
N PHE A 192 -20.25 15.45 11.76
CA PHE A 192 -21.26 15.00 12.72
C PHE A 192 -20.87 15.18 14.18
N GLY A 193 -19.57 15.16 14.50
CA GLY A 193 -19.04 15.43 15.82
C GLY A 193 -18.97 16.93 16.07
N LEU A 194 -17.97 17.59 15.48
CA LEU A 194 -17.73 19.03 15.66
C LEU A 194 -18.93 19.89 15.25
N GLY A 195 -19.62 19.53 14.16
CA GLY A 195 -20.74 20.31 13.66
C GLY A 195 -22.03 20.27 14.48
N ARG A 196 -22.11 19.41 15.51
CA ARG A 196 -23.24 19.39 16.46
C ARG A 196 -22.92 20.07 17.79
N LEU A 197 -21.68 20.48 17.99
CA LEU A 197 -21.31 21.22 19.20
C LEU A 197 -21.82 22.67 19.09
N PRO A 198 -22.18 23.29 20.22
CA PRO A 198 -22.67 24.68 20.25
C PRO A 198 -21.56 25.71 20.02
N ASN A 199 -20.29 25.37 20.27
CA ASN A 199 -19.13 26.26 20.16
C ASN A 199 -18.60 26.40 18.73
N GLN A 200 -19.46 26.82 17.79
CA GLN A 200 -19.13 26.96 16.36
C GLN A 200 -18.46 28.29 16.02
N GLU A 201 -17.54 28.72 16.88
CA GLU A 201 -16.89 30.02 16.80
C GLU A 201 -15.43 29.87 16.38
N PHE A 202 -14.87 30.96 15.86
CA PHE A 202 -13.44 31.07 15.59
C PHE A 202 -12.78 31.81 16.76
N ASP A 203 -11.91 31.11 17.48
CA ASP A 203 -11.11 31.68 18.55
C ASP A 203 -9.68 31.15 18.47
N LEU A 204 -8.76 32.02 18.07
CA LEU A 204 -7.34 31.69 17.95
C LEU A 204 -6.67 31.51 19.32
N ALA A 205 -7.12 32.23 20.35
CA ALA A 205 -6.55 32.16 21.69
C ALA A 205 -6.93 30.85 22.39
N ALA A 206 -8.19 30.41 22.25
CA ALA A 206 -8.62 29.08 22.72
C ALA A 206 -8.24 27.94 21.76
N GLY A 207 -7.74 28.25 20.55
CA GLY A 207 -7.44 27.26 19.52
C GLY A 207 -8.67 26.56 18.97
N ASN A 208 -9.83 27.23 18.99
CA ASN A 208 -11.08 26.74 18.45
C ASN A 208 -11.23 27.18 16.98
N PHE A 209 -11.19 26.21 16.09
CA PHE A 209 -11.37 26.41 14.64
C PHE A 209 -12.69 25.81 14.13
N ASN A 210 -13.69 25.63 15.00
CA ASN A 210 -14.94 24.92 14.67
C ASN A 210 -15.94 25.77 13.86
N THR A 211 -15.50 26.38 12.76
CA THR A 211 -16.41 27.06 11.83
C THR A 211 -16.85 26.13 10.70
N ALA A 212 -17.96 26.45 10.04
CA ALA A 212 -18.41 25.69 8.87
C ALA A 212 -17.35 25.70 7.74
N PHE A 213 -16.64 26.82 7.59
CA PHE A 213 -15.56 26.97 6.61
C PHE A 213 -14.43 25.96 6.85
N PHE A 214 -13.85 25.93 8.04
CA PHE A 214 -12.75 25.00 8.35
C PHE A 214 -13.21 23.55 8.23
N ARG A 215 -14.44 23.22 8.62
CA ARG A 215 -15.00 21.88 8.46
C ARG A 215 -15.03 21.44 6.98
N ILE A 216 -15.54 22.29 6.09
CA ILE A 216 -15.60 21.99 4.65
C ILE A 216 -14.19 21.87 4.06
N VAL A 217 -13.27 22.76 4.43
CA VAL A 217 -11.87 22.71 3.96
C VAL A 217 -11.18 21.41 4.38
N ILE A 218 -11.33 21.01 5.64
CA ILE A 218 -10.74 19.77 6.15
C ILE A 218 -11.32 18.54 5.44
N LEU A 219 -12.64 18.50 5.26
CA LEU A 219 -13.32 17.40 4.57
C LEU A 219 -12.90 17.32 3.11
N ALA A 220 -12.87 18.45 2.40
CA ALA A 220 -12.43 18.51 1.01
C ALA A 220 -10.97 18.06 0.89
N ALA A 221 -10.07 18.57 1.74
CA ALA A 221 -8.66 18.21 1.73
C ALA A 221 -8.46 16.70 1.92
N VAL A 222 -9.10 16.10 2.93
CA VAL A 222 -8.98 14.66 3.18
C VAL A 222 -9.62 13.84 2.06
N CYS A 223 -10.82 14.19 1.60
CA CYS A 223 -11.49 13.45 0.52
C CYS A 223 -10.71 13.49 -0.79
N LEU A 224 -10.20 14.66 -1.18
CA LEU A 224 -9.38 14.81 -2.39
C LEU A 224 -8.08 14.04 -2.27
N PHE A 225 -7.41 14.09 -1.10
CA PHE A 225 -6.18 13.36 -0.89
C PHE A 225 -6.37 11.84 -0.91
N GLN A 226 -7.40 11.32 -0.22
CA GLN A 226 -7.72 9.90 -0.26
C GLN A 226 -8.13 9.45 -1.67
N GLY A 227 -8.87 10.28 -2.39
CA GLY A 227 -9.23 10.05 -3.79
C GLY A 227 -8.01 10.00 -4.71
N TRP A 228 -7.07 10.93 -4.55
CA TRP A 228 -5.81 10.94 -5.31
C TRP A 228 -4.98 9.69 -5.06
N VAL A 229 -4.80 9.30 -3.79
CA VAL A 229 -4.05 8.08 -3.43
C VAL A 229 -4.71 6.82 -4.01
N LEU A 230 -6.04 6.75 -3.99
CA LEU A 230 -6.78 5.63 -4.58
C LEU A 230 -6.67 5.62 -6.12
N PHE A 231 -6.72 6.79 -6.74
CA PHE A 231 -6.60 6.95 -8.19
C PHE A 231 -5.19 6.56 -8.69
N ASP A 232 -4.13 7.03 -8.03
CA ASP A 232 -2.74 6.62 -8.30
C ASP A 232 -2.62 5.09 -8.26
N PHE A 233 -3.15 4.51 -7.19
CA PHE A 233 -3.13 3.07 -6.99
C PHE A 233 -3.91 2.30 -8.07
N LEU A 234 -5.11 2.76 -8.44
CA LEU A 234 -5.93 2.12 -9.45
C LEU A 234 -5.25 2.17 -10.82
N THR A 235 -4.69 3.33 -11.17
CA THR A 235 -3.93 3.53 -12.42
C THR A 235 -2.75 2.56 -12.49
N PHE A 236 -2.03 2.39 -11.39
CA PHE A 236 -0.96 1.41 -11.27
C PHE A 236 -1.46 -0.03 -11.49
N GLN A 237 -2.58 -0.43 -10.87
CA GLN A 237 -3.14 -1.77 -11.05
C GLN A 237 -3.59 -2.03 -12.48
N ILE A 238 -4.25 -1.06 -13.13
CA ILE A 238 -4.68 -1.16 -14.53
C ILE A 238 -3.47 -1.34 -15.45
N LYS A 239 -2.42 -0.53 -15.25
CA LYS A 239 -1.17 -0.66 -16.01
C LYS A 239 -0.56 -2.05 -15.83
N ARG A 240 -0.50 -2.54 -14.59
CA ARG A 240 0.03 -3.87 -14.27
C ARG A 240 -0.77 -5.01 -14.91
N GLN A 241 -2.11 -4.91 -14.91
CA GLN A 241 -2.96 -5.91 -15.58
C GLN A 241 -2.73 -5.93 -17.08
N LYS A 242 -2.65 -4.76 -17.73
CA LYS A 242 -2.38 -4.65 -19.18
C LYS A 242 -1.03 -5.28 -19.55
N GLU A 243 0.01 -5.05 -18.75
CA GLU A 243 1.34 -5.66 -18.96
C GLU A 243 1.31 -7.19 -18.81
N GLN A 244 0.53 -7.73 -17.87
CA GLN A 244 0.35 -9.18 -17.69
C GLN A 244 -0.41 -9.83 -18.85
N SER A 245 -1.51 -9.21 -19.32
CA SER A 245 -2.28 -9.69 -20.47
C SER A 245 -1.47 -9.64 -21.77
N ALA A 246 -0.63 -8.62 -21.96
CA ALA A 246 0.28 -8.53 -23.09
C ALA A 246 1.32 -9.67 -23.06
N ASN A 247 1.93 -9.93 -21.90
CA ASN A 247 2.91 -11.01 -21.74
C ASN A 247 2.29 -12.41 -21.94
N HIS A 248 1.06 -12.65 -21.46
CA HIS A 248 0.36 -13.92 -21.66
C HIS A 248 -0.02 -14.14 -23.14
N THR A 249 -0.34 -13.07 -23.87
CA THR A 249 -0.62 -13.14 -25.31
C THR A 249 0.65 -13.46 -26.11
N ILE A 250 1.80 -12.94 -25.69
CA ILE A 250 3.10 -13.23 -26.32
C ILE A 250 3.53 -14.68 -26.05
N THR A 251 3.40 -15.20 -24.83
CA THR A 251 3.77 -16.60 -24.52
C THR A 251 2.83 -17.62 -25.17
N THR A 252 1.53 -17.35 -25.26
CA THR A 252 0.58 -18.22 -25.98
C THR A 252 0.77 -18.20 -27.50
N LYS A 253 1.18 -17.07 -28.09
CA LYS A 253 1.60 -17.02 -29.50
C LYS A 253 2.92 -17.78 -29.73
N LYS A 254 3.87 -17.71 -28.80
CA LYS A 254 5.15 -18.43 -28.86
C LYS A 254 4.99 -19.95 -28.69
N SER A 255 4.07 -20.41 -27.83
CA SER A 255 3.77 -21.85 -27.67
C SER A 255 2.98 -22.43 -28.84
N LYS A 256 2.06 -21.66 -29.45
CA LYS A 256 1.38 -22.05 -30.70
C LYS A 256 2.33 -22.07 -31.91
N GLY A 257 3.43 -21.32 -31.89
CA GLY A 257 4.48 -21.36 -32.91
C GLY A 257 5.52 -22.48 -32.74
N LEU A 258 5.59 -23.14 -31.58
CA LEU A 258 6.60 -24.17 -31.29
C LEU A 258 6.09 -25.61 -31.50
N HIS A 259 4.77 -25.79 -31.71
CA HIS A 259 4.20 -27.11 -32.02
C HIS A 259 3.95 -27.38 -33.52
N SER A 260 4.48 -26.56 -34.43
CA SER A 260 4.72 -27.01 -35.81
C SER A 260 6.10 -27.65 -35.87
N THR A 261 6.15 -28.98 -35.77
CA THR A 261 7.36 -29.76 -36.04
C THR A 261 7.92 -29.39 -37.42
N PRO A 262 9.18 -28.91 -37.55
CA PRO A 262 9.82 -28.85 -38.84
C PRO A 262 10.10 -30.29 -39.25
N THR A 263 9.33 -30.81 -40.19
CA THR A 263 9.59 -32.12 -40.78
C THR A 263 11.00 -32.11 -41.36
N SER A 264 11.90 -32.94 -40.81
CA SER A 264 13.30 -32.94 -41.24
C SER A 264 13.41 -33.18 -42.76
N PRO A 265 14.36 -32.53 -43.45
CA PRO A 265 14.50 -32.64 -44.92
C PRO A 265 14.64 -34.08 -45.44
N LYS A 266 15.11 -35.00 -44.59
CA LYS A 266 15.27 -36.42 -44.90
C LYS A 266 13.92 -37.16 -45.08
N LYS A 267 12.90 -36.84 -44.26
CA LYS A 267 11.59 -37.53 -44.30
C LYS A 267 10.76 -37.12 -45.53
N ARG A 268 10.90 -35.86 -45.99
CA ARG A 268 10.25 -35.33 -47.20
C ARG A 268 10.86 -35.91 -48.49
N ARG A 269 12.18 -36.20 -48.50
CA ARG A 269 12.87 -36.83 -49.65
C ARG A 269 12.53 -38.32 -49.78
N GLN A 270 12.34 -39.04 -48.68
CA GLN A 270 11.86 -40.44 -48.70
C GLN A 270 10.40 -40.56 -49.15
N ARG A 271 9.51 -39.64 -48.74
CA ARG A 271 8.12 -39.62 -49.23
C ARG A 271 8.03 -39.36 -50.74
N ARG A 272 8.85 -38.45 -51.28
CA ARG A 272 8.93 -38.23 -52.74
C ARG A 272 9.46 -39.45 -53.51
N LYS A 273 10.40 -40.21 -52.94
CA LYS A 273 10.89 -41.46 -53.56
C LYS A 273 9.83 -42.57 -53.52
N LYS A 274 9.11 -42.74 -52.41
CA LYS A 274 7.99 -43.71 -52.33
C LYS A 274 6.83 -43.36 -53.26
N ALA A 275 6.51 -42.06 -53.40
CA ALA A 275 5.48 -41.62 -54.34
C ALA A 275 5.86 -41.91 -55.80
N LYS A 276 7.10 -41.61 -56.21
CA LYS A 276 7.58 -41.93 -57.57
C LYS A 276 7.63 -43.45 -57.86
N LEU A 277 7.94 -44.27 -56.86
CA LEU A 277 7.97 -45.72 -57.01
C LEU A 277 6.56 -46.31 -57.18
N SER A 278 5.57 -45.77 -56.47
CA SER A 278 4.15 -46.16 -56.57
C SER A 278 3.51 -45.78 -57.91
N THR A 279 3.92 -44.66 -58.52
CA THR A 279 3.40 -44.26 -59.84
C THR A 279 3.98 -45.12 -60.97
N MET A 280 5.21 -45.64 -60.82
CA MET A 280 5.82 -46.54 -61.80
C MET A 280 5.27 -47.98 -61.73
N THR A 281 4.83 -48.46 -60.57
CA THR A 281 4.17 -49.78 -60.46
C THR A 281 2.77 -49.79 -61.04
N HIS A 282 2.01 -48.70 -60.93
CA HIS A 282 0.68 -48.62 -61.53
C HIS A 282 0.70 -48.57 -63.06
N HIS A 283 1.78 -48.08 -63.68
CA HIS A 283 1.87 -48.05 -65.14
C HIS A 283 2.30 -49.41 -65.76
N LYS A 284 2.85 -50.32 -64.95
CA LYS A 284 3.27 -51.68 -65.38
C LYS A 284 2.19 -52.76 -65.22
N MET A 285 1.04 -52.44 -64.63
CA MET A 285 -0.09 -53.36 -64.46
C MET A 285 -1.29 -53.02 -65.35
N ALA A 286 -1.15 -52.03 -66.24
CA ALA A 286 -2.19 -51.58 -67.16
C ALA A 286 -1.77 -51.69 -68.64
N ALA A 287 -0.82 -52.59 -68.94
CA ALA A 287 -0.41 -52.99 -70.29
C ALA A 287 -0.50 -54.51 -70.40
#